data_AF-A0A497KQA2-F1
#
_entry.id   AF-A0A497KQA2-F1
#
_cell.length_a   1.000
_cell.length_b   1.000
_cell.length_c   1.000
_cell.angle_alpha   90.00
_cell.angle_beta   90.00
_cell.angle_gamma   90.00
#
_symmetry.space_group_name_H-M   'P 1'
#
loop_
_entity.id
_entity.type
_entity.pdbx_description
1 polymer ?
#
loop_
_entity_poly.entity_id
_entity_poly.type
_entity_poly.pdbx_seq_one_letter_code
_entity_poly.pdbx_strand_id
1 'polypeptide(L)'
;MTGLNNLIPIEELEKSEAKNLICYPRFREEEFYRRLEEIKKLKIRFLEFDGKKKVGSFNVLGKGHASIVVKAVGQDSKTYALKIRRVDASKPNLDYEAEILKKVEALNVGIKLYGSTRNLLLLEFIEGENLPEWIDRLKGKNKKKRLKNVLLEILNQCRVMDKAGLDHGELSRAPKHILVDSEGKPHIIDFGKSSFKRRVSNVTSISQFLFIRGKLARKIKKILGKINRKRLIEALKNYKQKMDDESFKKILLVLGLTKLNH
;
A
#
# COMPACT_ATOMS: atom_id res chain seq x y z
N MET A 1 -11.71 6.59 -30.32
CA MET A 1 -10.85 7.78 -30.10
C MET A 1 -10.72 8.05 -28.60
N THR A 2 -9.79 7.40 -27.88
CA THR A 2 -9.73 7.49 -26.40
C THR A 2 -8.30 7.41 -25.85
N GLY A 3 -7.33 8.03 -26.54
CA GLY A 3 -5.90 7.81 -26.23
C GLY A 3 -5.10 9.00 -25.69
N LEU A 4 -5.56 10.24 -25.82
CA LEU A 4 -4.67 11.41 -25.66
C LEU A 4 -4.99 12.36 -24.49
N ASN A 5 -6.14 12.25 -23.81
CA ASN A 5 -6.52 13.21 -22.76
C ASN A 5 -6.06 12.85 -21.34
N ASN A 6 -5.38 11.71 -21.16
CA ASN A 6 -5.02 11.22 -19.82
C ASN A 6 -3.53 11.39 -19.49
N LEU A 7 -2.66 11.64 -20.47
CA LEU A 7 -1.22 11.81 -20.29
C LEU A 7 -0.85 13.28 -20.51
N ILE A 8 -0.24 13.91 -19.51
CA ILE A 8 0.03 15.35 -19.51
C ILE A 8 1.53 15.56 -19.31
N PRO A 9 2.24 16.17 -20.29
CA PRO A 9 3.62 16.59 -20.11
C PRO A 9 3.76 17.57 -18.95
N ILE A 10 4.85 17.50 -18.18
CA ILE A 10 5.09 18.44 -17.07
C ILE A 10 5.15 19.89 -17.57
N GLU A 11 5.63 20.09 -18.79
CA GLU A 11 5.74 21.40 -19.46
C GLU A 11 4.37 22.02 -19.79
N GLU A 12 3.33 21.18 -19.95
CA GLU A 12 1.96 21.63 -20.26
C GLU A 12 1.07 21.73 -19.02
N LEU A 13 1.58 21.32 -17.85
CA LEU A 13 0.79 21.18 -16.63
C LEU A 13 0.16 22.49 -16.17
N GLU A 14 0.83 23.63 -16.38
CA GLU A 14 0.34 24.97 -16.04
C GLU A 14 -0.91 25.38 -16.84
N LYS A 15 -0.99 24.95 -18.09
CA LYS A 15 -2.11 25.21 -19.01
C LYS A 15 -3.26 24.22 -18.82
N SER A 16 -3.00 23.11 -18.12
CA SER A 16 -3.97 22.05 -17.86
C SER A 16 -4.76 22.27 -16.56
N GLU A 17 -6.00 21.78 -16.50
CA GLU A 17 -6.76 21.67 -15.25
C GLU A 17 -6.06 20.78 -14.20
N ALA A 18 -5.14 19.89 -14.63
CA ALA A 18 -4.42 18.99 -13.74
C ALA A 18 -3.53 19.73 -12.71
N LYS A 19 -3.18 21.00 -12.94
CA LYS A 19 -2.52 21.84 -11.91
C LYS A 19 -3.29 21.89 -10.59
N ASN A 20 -4.62 21.78 -10.64
CA ASN A 20 -5.47 21.75 -9.44
C ASN A 20 -5.21 20.51 -8.58
N LEU A 21 -4.79 19.39 -9.18
CA LEU A 21 -4.44 18.17 -8.43
C LEU A 21 -3.11 18.31 -7.70
N ILE A 22 -2.16 19.06 -8.27
CA ILE A 22 -0.86 19.33 -7.65
C ILE A 22 -1.03 20.12 -6.35
N CYS A 23 -1.99 21.04 -6.31
CA CYS A 23 -2.33 21.86 -5.15
C CYS A 23 -3.66 21.46 -4.47
N TYR A 24 -4.10 20.21 -4.63
CA TYR A 24 -5.42 19.80 -4.11
C TYR A 24 -5.52 19.98 -2.58
N PRO A 25 -6.67 20.45 -2.04
CA PRO A 25 -7.93 20.75 -2.74
C PRO A 25 -8.08 22.18 -3.26
N ARG A 26 -7.13 23.09 -3.00
CA ARG A 26 -7.26 24.52 -3.32
C ARG A 26 -6.01 25.02 -4.04
N PHE A 27 -6.17 25.42 -5.29
CA PHE A 27 -5.09 25.97 -6.08
C PHE A 27 -4.56 27.28 -5.49
N ARG A 28 -3.24 27.40 -5.48
CA ARG A 28 -2.49 28.63 -5.17
C ARG A 28 -1.29 28.65 -6.10
N GLU A 29 -1.12 29.76 -6.81
CA GLU A 29 -0.13 29.89 -7.87
C GLU A 29 1.31 29.70 -7.36
N GLU A 30 1.68 30.40 -6.28
CA GLU A 30 3.00 30.25 -5.67
C GLU A 30 3.31 28.81 -5.24
N GLU A 31 2.33 28.12 -4.65
CA GLU A 31 2.48 26.72 -4.21
C GLU A 31 2.59 25.79 -5.42
N PHE A 32 1.87 26.08 -6.50
CA PHE A 32 1.95 25.31 -7.73
C PHE A 32 3.36 25.36 -8.32
N TYR A 33 3.95 26.54 -8.49
CA TYR A 33 5.30 26.66 -9.04
C TYR A 33 6.34 25.99 -8.14
N ARG A 34 6.23 26.10 -6.81
CA ARG A 34 7.11 25.37 -5.88
C ARG A 34 7.03 23.86 -6.09
N ARG A 35 5.82 23.31 -6.21
CA ARG A 35 5.60 21.89 -6.43
C ARG A 35 5.98 21.43 -7.84
N LEU A 36 5.85 22.30 -8.84
CA LEU A 36 6.32 22.04 -10.20
C LEU A 36 7.84 21.84 -10.21
N GLU A 37 8.59 22.65 -9.46
CA GLU A 37 10.03 22.45 -9.28
C GLU A 37 10.35 21.17 -8.50
N GLU A 38 9.52 20.78 -7.51
CA GLU A 38 9.65 19.48 -6.84
C GLU A 38 9.42 18.31 -7.83
N ILE A 39 8.44 18.40 -8.74
CA ILE A 39 8.18 17.40 -9.79
C ILE A 39 9.39 17.29 -10.74
N LYS A 40 9.94 18.42 -11.19
CA LYS A 40 11.13 18.45 -12.05
C LYS A 40 12.35 17.83 -11.37
N LYS A 41 12.57 18.10 -10.07
CA LYS A 41 13.63 17.47 -9.26
C LYS A 41 13.50 15.95 -9.18
N LEU A 42 12.28 15.43 -9.21
CA LEU A 42 12.00 13.99 -9.28
C LEU A 42 12.15 13.39 -10.69
N LYS A 43 12.58 14.19 -11.68
CA LYS A 43 12.81 13.78 -13.07
C LYS A 43 11.56 13.14 -13.72
N ILE A 44 10.39 13.67 -13.39
CA ILE A 44 9.12 13.24 -13.97
C ILE A 44 8.91 13.96 -15.31
N ARG A 45 8.51 13.22 -16.33
CA ARG A 45 8.25 13.71 -17.68
C ARG A 45 6.75 13.86 -17.97
N PHE A 46 5.93 12.93 -17.49
CA PHE A 46 4.48 12.98 -17.68
C PHE A 46 3.73 12.58 -16.42
N LEU A 47 2.51 13.12 -16.25
CA LEU A 47 1.51 12.59 -15.34
C LEU A 47 0.42 11.88 -16.12
N GLU A 48 -0.02 10.72 -15.63
CA GLU A 48 -1.07 9.94 -16.25
C GLU A 48 -2.27 9.75 -15.30
N PHE A 49 -3.47 9.99 -15.83
CA PHE A 49 -4.73 10.03 -15.09
C PHE A 49 -5.68 8.92 -15.56
N ASP A 50 -5.33 7.67 -15.28
CA ASP A 50 -6.07 6.46 -15.68
C ASP A 50 -6.54 5.61 -14.47
N GLY A 51 -6.47 6.16 -13.26
CA GLY A 51 -6.80 5.41 -12.04
C GLY A 51 -8.31 5.17 -11.81
N LYS A 52 -8.65 4.33 -10.84
CA LYS A 52 -10.05 3.95 -10.56
C LYS A 52 -10.87 5.02 -9.81
N LYS A 53 -10.25 6.10 -9.30
CA LYS A 53 -10.92 7.10 -8.45
C LYS A 53 -11.01 8.45 -9.14
N LYS A 54 -12.21 9.04 -9.18
CA LYS A 54 -12.42 10.35 -9.79
C LYS A 54 -12.16 11.51 -8.81
N VAL A 55 -11.41 12.52 -9.25
CA VAL A 55 -11.19 13.81 -8.57
C VAL A 55 -11.31 14.92 -9.59
N GLY A 56 -12.39 15.70 -9.53
CA GLY A 56 -12.73 16.64 -10.60
C GLY A 56 -12.97 15.91 -11.92
N SER A 57 -12.31 16.36 -12.98
CA SER A 57 -12.31 15.75 -14.32
C SER A 57 -11.37 14.55 -14.46
N PHE A 58 -10.48 14.30 -13.49
CA PHE A 58 -9.39 13.32 -13.62
C PHE A 58 -9.61 12.03 -12.83
N ASN A 59 -9.00 10.96 -13.33
CA ASN A 59 -8.97 9.64 -12.74
C ASN A 59 -7.59 9.39 -12.09
N VAL A 60 -7.56 9.25 -10.76
CA VAL A 60 -6.32 9.12 -9.96
C VAL A 60 -6.22 7.71 -9.35
N LEU A 61 -4.99 7.26 -9.08
CA LEU A 61 -4.74 5.96 -8.45
C LEU A 61 -5.31 5.91 -7.02
N GLY A 62 -5.17 7.02 -6.29
CA GLY A 62 -5.54 7.12 -4.88
C GLY A 62 -5.99 8.52 -4.48
N LYS A 63 -7.00 8.59 -3.63
CA LYS A 63 -7.35 9.78 -2.86
C LYS A 63 -7.48 9.39 -1.40
N GLY A 64 -6.68 10.03 -0.56
CA GLY A 64 -6.67 9.88 0.88
C GLY A 64 -7.05 11.18 1.59
N HIS A 65 -7.01 11.13 2.92
CA HIS A 65 -7.26 12.31 3.74
C HIS A 65 -6.14 13.36 3.60
N ALA A 66 -4.89 12.93 3.43
CA ALA A 66 -3.71 13.81 3.40
C ALA A 66 -2.96 13.82 2.05
N SER A 67 -3.38 13.03 1.05
CA SER A 67 -2.69 12.92 -0.23
C SER A 67 -3.60 12.54 -1.40
N ILE A 68 -3.14 12.85 -2.61
CA ILE A 68 -3.59 12.27 -3.88
C ILE A 68 -2.44 11.42 -4.43
N VAL A 69 -2.76 10.31 -5.11
CA VAL A 69 -1.78 9.47 -5.79
C VAL A 69 -2.16 9.37 -7.26
N VAL A 70 -1.23 9.71 -8.15
CA VAL A 70 -1.39 9.65 -9.61
C VAL A 70 -0.29 8.79 -10.21
N LYS A 71 -0.47 8.33 -11.44
CA LYS A 71 0.62 7.67 -12.17
C LYS A 71 1.54 8.74 -12.75
N ALA A 72 2.84 8.47 -12.76
CA ALA A 72 3.85 9.36 -13.33
C ALA A 72 4.83 8.55 -14.17
N VAL A 73 5.32 9.14 -15.26
CA VAL A 73 6.34 8.54 -16.12
C VAL A 73 7.63 9.36 -15.97
N GLY A 74 8.72 8.70 -15.61
CA GLY A 74 10.03 9.33 -15.45
C GLY A 74 10.71 9.65 -16.78
N GLN A 75 11.78 10.45 -16.73
CA GLN A 75 12.68 10.66 -17.87
C GLN A 75 13.38 9.36 -18.31
N ASP A 76 13.46 8.37 -17.42
CA ASP A 76 13.95 7.01 -17.70
C ASP A 76 12.90 6.09 -18.35
N SER A 77 11.75 6.64 -18.74
CA SER A 77 10.62 5.93 -19.33
C SER A 77 9.98 4.88 -18.42
N LYS A 78 10.28 4.86 -17.12
CA LYS A 78 9.63 3.98 -16.16
C LYS A 78 8.37 4.61 -15.58
N THR A 79 7.44 3.74 -15.20
CA THR A 79 6.18 4.13 -14.56
C THR A 79 6.31 4.10 -13.04
N TYR A 80 5.78 5.13 -12.39
CA TYR A 80 5.82 5.34 -10.95
C TYR A 80 4.44 5.73 -10.41
N ALA A 81 4.27 5.56 -9.09
CA ALA A 81 3.17 6.16 -8.35
C ALA A 81 3.67 7.45 -7.69
N LEU A 82 3.12 8.60 -8.08
CA LEU A 82 3.43 9.89 -7.46
C LEU A 82 2.41 10.19 -6.38
N LYS A 83 2.83 10.16 -5.12
CA LYS A 83 2.02 10.59 -3.97
C LYS A 83 2.26 12.08 -3.73
N ILE A 84 1.20 12.86 -3.85
CA ILE A 84 1.16 14.32 -3.71
C ILE A 84 0.49 14.66 -2.38
N ARG A 85 1.19 15.34 -1.47
CA ARG A 85 0.62 15.84 -0.22
C ARG A 85 -0.48 16.84 -0.52
N ARG A 86 -1.64 16.74 0.13
CA ARG A 86 -2.67 17.77 0.01
C ARG A 86 -2.23 19.06 0.68
N VAL A 87 -2.62 20.21 0.16
CA VAL A 87 -2.27 21.51 0.78
C VAL A 87 -2.91 21.69 2.16
N ASP A 88 -4.05 21.03 2.41
CA ASP A 88 -4.78 21.04 3.67
C ASP A 88 -4.41 19.88 4.61
N ALA A 89 -3.36 19.11 4.29
CA ALA A 89 -2.90 18.04 5.16
C ALA A 89 -2.33 18.60 6.47
N SER A 90 -2.68 17.97 7.61
CA SER A 90 -2.18 18.37 8.93
C SER A 90 -0.66 18.23 9.09
N LYS A 91 -0.04 17.32 8.35
CA LYS A 91 1.42 17.19 8.30
C LYS A 91 2.00 18.24 7.35
N PRO A 92 3.05 18.98 7.76
CA PRO A 92 3.62 20.07 6.96
C PRO A 92 4.47 19.59 5.77
N ASN A 93 4.91 18.33 5.77
CA ASN A 93 5.75 17.71 4.76
C ASN A 93 5.59 16.17 4.75
N LEU A 94 6.28 15.50 3.82
CA LEU A 94 6.33 14.04 3.68
C LEU A 94 7.66 13.42 4.18
N ASP A 95 8.56 14.21 4.76
CA ASP A 95 9.92 13.78 5.14
C ASP A 95 9.92 12.55 6.05
N TYR A 96 9.07 12.55 7.08
CA TYR A 96 8.93 11.42 7.99
C TYR A 96 8.42 10.15 7.28
N GLU A 97 7.52 10.27 6.31
CA GLU A 97 7.07 9.12 5.53
C GLU A 97 8.17 8.61 4.60
N ALA A 98 8.97 9.50 4.00
CA ALA A 98 10.14 9.13 3.21
C ALA A 98 11.17 8.35 4.03
N GLU A 99 11.47 8.80 5.26
CA GLU A 99 12.37 8.09 6.18
C GLU A 99 11.87 6.69 6.52
N ILE A 100 10.56 6.54 6.75
CA ILE A 100 9.96 5.22 6.98
C ILE A 100 10.10 4.34 5.73
N LEU A 101 9.79 4.87 4.56
CA LEU A 101 9.86 4.11 3.31
C LEU A 101 11.28 3.62 3.01
N LYS A 102 12.31 4.44 3.28
CA LYS A 102 13.72 4.00 3.16
C LYS A 102 14.03 2.81 4.07
N LYS A 103 13.50 2.80 5.30
CA LYS A 103 13.66 1.68 6.24
C LYS A 103 12.86 0.45 5.80
N VAL A 104 11.67 0.65 5.27
CA VAL A 104 10.81 -0.39 4.69
C VAL A 104 11.51 -1.10 3.52
N GLU A 105 12.10 -0.32 2.62
CA GLU A 105 12.88 -0.84 1.50
C GLU A 105 14.10 -1.65 1.96
N ALA A 106 14.84 -1.17 2.97
CA ALA A 106 15.96 -1.91 3.55
C ALA A 106 15.55 -3.24 4.20
N LEU A 107 14.29 -3.36 4.64
CA LEU A 107 13.71 -4.60 5.16
C LEU A 107 13.20 -5.54 4.06
N ASN A 108 13.26 -5.14 2.78
CA ASN A 108 12.65 -5.85 1.65
C ASN A 108 11.16 -6.14 1.84
N VAL A 109 10.41 -5.20 2.42
CA VAL A 109 8.95 -5.30 2.58
C VAL A 109 8.25 -4.13 1.88
N GLY A 110 6.97 -4.29 1.57
CA GLY A 110 6.18 -3.20 0.97
C GLY A 110 6.69 -2.76 -0.41
N ILE A 111 6.62 -1.45 -0.67
CA ILE A 111 6.98 -0.80 -1.93
C ILE A 111 8.25 0.04 -1.80
N LYS A 112 8.98 0.21 -2.91
CA LYS A 112 10.21 1.02 -2.95
C LYS A 112 9.96 2.53 -3.07
N LEU A 113 10.91 3.32 -2.57
CA LEU A 113 10.95 4.77 -2.72
C LEU A 113 12.02 5.16 -3.74
N TYR A 114 11.61 5.78 -4.84
CA TYR A 114 12.54 6.25 -5.89
C TYR A 114 12.99 7.70 -5.70
N GLY A 115 12.21 8.49 -4.97
CA GLY A 115 12.56 9.87 -4.68
C GLY A 115 11.56 10.54 -3.73
N SER A 116 12.02 11.57 -3.04
CA SER A 116 11.20 12.33 -2.11
C SER A 116 11.54 13.80 -2.13
N THR A 117 10.52 14.63 -1.99
CA THR A 117 10.62 16.08 -1.74
C THR A 117 9.70 16.42 -0.56
N ARG A 118 9.59 17.70 -0.23
CA ARG A 118 8.76 18.16 0.90
C ARG A 118 7.30 17.74 0.72
N ASN A 119 6.79 17.80 -0.52
CA ASN A 119 5.38 17.58 -0.83
C ASN A 119 5.09 16.34 -1.67
N LEU A 120 6.12 15.68 -2.21
CA LEU A 120 5.95 14.57 -3.15
C LEU A 120 6.79 13.35 -2.77
N LEU A 121 6.23 12.16 -2.97
CA LEU A 121 6.97 10.89 -2.93
C LEU A 121 6.79 10.18 -4.27
N LEU A 122 7.90 9.83 -4.91
CA LEU A 122 7.96 8.99 -6.10
C LEU A 122 8.14 7.53 -5.66
N LEU A 123 7.11 6.72 -5.84
CA LEU A 123 7.03 5.37 -5.33
C LEU A 123 7.00 4.35 -6.47
N GLU A 124 7.36 3.12 -6.16
CA GLU A 124 7.12 1.98 -7.04
C GLU A 124 5.65 1.92 -7.48
N PHE A 125 5.44 1.82 -8.78
CA PHE A 125 4.11 1.55 -9.33
C PHE A 125 3.88 0.04 -9.33
N ILE A 126 2.83 -0.40 -8.62
CA ILE A 126 2.41 -1.80 -8.62
C ILE A 126 1.21 -1.94 -9.56
N GLU A 127 1.42 -2.60 -10.68
CA GLU A 127 0.33 -3.04 -11.55
C GLU A 127 -0.36 -4.24 -10.93
N GLY A 128 -1.44 -3.98 -10.21
CA GLY A 128 -2.13 -5.01 -9.44
C GLY A 128 -3.50 -4.59 -8.94
N GLU A 129 -4.12 -5.52 -8.23
CA GLU A 129 -5.45 -5.35 -7.67
C GLU A 129 -5.40 -5.25 -6.15
N ASN A 130 -6.32 -4.49 -5.56
CA ASN A 130 -6.49 -4.55 -4.11
C ASN A 130 -6.79 -5.99 -3.69
N LEU A 131 -6.22 -6.45 -2.57
CA LEU A 131 -6.37 -7.82 -2.09
C LEU A 131 -7.83 -8.35 -2.10
N PRO A 132 -8.87 -7.57 -1.69
CA PRO A 132 -10.25 -8.03 -1.80
C PRO A 132 -10.73 -8.31 -3.23
N GLU A 133 -10.33 -7.47 -4.20
CA GLU A 133 -10.66 -7.62 -5.63
C GLU A 133 -9.95 -8.84 -6.21
N TRP A 134 -8.66 -9.00 -5.91
CA TRP A 134 -7.87 -10.15 -6.32
C TRP A 134 -8.47 -11.46 -5.80
N ILE A 135 -8.90 -11.51 -4.54
CA ILE A 135 -9.57 -12.68 -3.95
C ILE A 135 -10.91 -12.98 -4.65
N ASP A 136 -11.65 -11.97 -5.10
CA ASP A 136 -12.91 -12.17 -5.83
C ASP A 136 -12.69 -12.77 -7.22
N ARG A 137 -11.52 -12.50 -7.83
CA ARG A 137 -11.14 -13.05 -9.13
C ARG A 137 -10.47 -14.43 -9.05
N LEU A 138 -10.17 -14.94 -7.85
CA LEU A 138 -9.59 -16.27 -7.67
C LEU A 138 -10.51 -17.39 -8.17
N LYS A 139 -10.11 -18.02 -9.28
CA LYS A 139 -10.80 -19.15 -9.91
C LYS A 139 -9.84 -20.32 -10.16
N GLY A 140 -10.39 -21.46 -10.57
CA GLY A 140 -9.64 -22.66 -10.94
C GLY A 140 -9.19 -23.55 -9.78
N LYS A 141 -8.64 -24.73 -10.13
CA LYS A 141 -8.26 -25.80 -9.18
C LYS A 141 -7.19 -25.35 -8.16
N ASN A 142 -6.31 -24.42 -8.54
CA ASN A 142 -5.19 -23.95 -7.72
C ASN A 142 -5.50 -22.74 -6.81
N LYS A 143 -6.76 -22.24 -6.79
CA LYS A 143 -7.11 -21.03 -6.03
C LYS A 143 -6.74 -21.08 -4.55
N LYS A 144 -6.86 -22.24 -3.91
CA LYS A 144 -6.52 -22.43 -2.49
C LYS A 144 -5.03 -22.28 -2.24
N LYS A 145 -4.19 -22.89 -3.09
CA LYS A 145 -2.72 -22.78 -2.99
C LYS A 145 -2.26 -21.33 -3.21
N ARG A 146 -2.77 -20.68 -4.26
CA ARG A 146 -2.47 -19.26 -4.54
C ARG A 146 -2.84 -18.35 -3.38
N LEU A 147 -4.04 -18.52 -2.81
CA LEU A 147 -4.47 -17.75 -1.65
C LEU A 147 -3.55 -17.99 -0.44
N LYS A 148 -3.16 -19.24 -0.16
CA LYS A 148 -2.24 -19.54 0.95
C LYS A 148 -0.89 -18.83 0.78
N ASN A 149 -0.31 -18.85 -0.42
CA ASN A 149 0.97 -18.21 -0.70
C ASN A 149 0.89 -16.69 -0.46
N VAL A 150 -0.14 -16.02 -0.97
CA VAL A 150 -0.35 -14.58 -0.75
C VAL A 150 -0.53 -14.24 0.72
N LEU A 151 -1.36 -15.01 1.44
CA LEU A 151 -1.60 -14.76 2.88
C LEU A 151 -0.36 -15.01 3.74
N LEU A 152 0.43 -16.03 3.39
CA LEU A 152 1.70 -16.33 4.05
C LEU A 152 2.68 -15.17 3.85
N GLU A 153 2.81 -14.68 2.62
CA GLU A 153 3.72 -13.59 2.28
C GLU A 153 3.32 -12.27 2.97
N ILE A 154 2.03 -11.94 3.02
CA ILE A 154 1.53 -10.78 3.79
C ILE A 154 1.92 -10.91 5.28
N LEU A 155 1.74 -12.10 5.88
CA LEU A 155 2.08 -12.32 7.28
C LEU A 155 3.59 -12.25 7.53
N ASN A 156 4.41 -12.73 6.59
CA ASN A 156 5.86 -12.62 6.66
C ASN A 156 6.33 -11.16 6.60
N GLN A 157 5.82 -10.35 5.67
CA GLN A 157 6.11 -8.92 5.62
C GLN A 157 5.72 -8.22 6.93
N CYS A 158 4.53 -8.53 7.47
CA CYS A 158 4.10 -8.00 8.76
C CYS A 158 5.02 -8.44 9.92
N ARG A 159 5.51 -9.68 9.89
CA ARG A 159 6.44 -10.22 10.88
C ARG A 159 7.79 -9.51 10.82
N VAL A 160 8.32 -9.27 9.62
CA VAL A 160 9.57 -8.51 9.43
C VAL A 160 9.42 -7.10 9.98
N MET A 161 8.31 -6.42 9.69
CA MET A 161 8.02 -5.10 10.25
C MET A 161 7.91 -5.10 11.78
N ASP A 162 7.23 -6.11 12.36
CA ASP A 162 7.14 -6.26 13.82
C ASP A 162 8.54 -6.44 14.44
N LYS A 163 9.40 -7.32 13.88
CA LYS A 163 10.77 -7.53 14.36
C LYS A 163 11.63 -6.28 14.27
N ALA A 164 11.39 -5.44 13.26
CA ALA A 164 12.07 -4.16 13.08
C ALA A 164 11.51 -3.02 13.95
N GLY A 165 10.48 -3.27 14.76
CA GLY A 165 9.86 -2.24 15.59
C GLY A 165 9.01 -1.23 14.79
N LEU A 166 8.66 -1.53 13.54
CA LEU A 166 7.87 -0.66 12.68
C LEU A 166 6.39 -1.04 12.71
N ASP A 167 5.52 -0.22 13.31
CA ASP A 167 4.08 -0.43 13.24
C ASP A 167 3.46 0.34 12.06
N HIS A 168 2.71 -0.34 11.19
CA HIS A 168 2.04 0.30 10.04
C HIS A 168 0.93 1.27 10.44
N GLY A 169 0.17 0.93 11.49
CA GLY A 169 -0.95 1.73 11.99
C GLY A 169 -2.29 1.61 11.27
N GLU A 170 -2.37 0.95 10.10
CA GLU A 170 -3.62 0.87 9.31
C GLU A 170 -4.02 -0.56 8.88
N LEU A 171 -3.25 -1.58 9.25
CA LEU A 171 -3.49 -2.96 8.81
C LEU A 171 -4.74 -3.63 9.42
N SER A 172 -5.35 -3.03 10.43
CA SER A 172 -6.64 -3.49 10.99
C SER A 172 -7.83 -3.23 10.06
N ARG A 173 -7.65 -2.33 9.07
CA ARG A 173 -8.61 -2.03 8.00
C ARG A 173 -7.83 -1.87 6.70
N ALA A 174 -7.32 -3.00 6.17
CA ALA A 174 -6.38 -3.02 5.05
C ALA A 174 -6.97 -3.23 3.63
N PRO A 175 -8.27 -3.01 3.30
CA PRO A 175 -8.78 -3.39 1.97
C PRO A 175 -8.15 -2.59 0.82
N LYS A 176 -7.49 -1.47 1.12
CA LYS A 176 -6.80 -0.58 0.17
C LYS A 176 -5.29 -0.47 0.40
N HIS A 177 -4.75 -1.22 1.35
CA HIS A 177 -3.34 -1.12 1.80
C HIS A 177 -2.49 -2.31 1.35
N ILE A 178 -3.08 -3.24 0.60
CA ILE A 178 -2.40 -4.39 0.03
C ILE A 178 -2.82 -4.51 -1.43
N LEU A 179 -1.86 -4.36 -2.32
CA LEU A 179 -2.00 -4.70 -3.74
C LEU A 179 -1.43 -6.08 -3.98
N VAL A 180 -1.98 -6.81 -4.94
CA VAL A 180 -1.45 -8.09 -5.42
C VAL A 180 -1.25 -7.95 -6.92
N ASP A 181 -0.01 -8.15 -7.36
CA ASP A 181 0.33 -8.07 -8.77
C ASP A 181 -0.12 -9.31 -9.56
N SER A 182 0.14 -9.29 -10.87
CA SER A 182 -0.20 -10.37 -11.79
C SER A 182 0.48 -11.71 -11.46
N GLU A 183 1.66 -11.67 -10.85
CA GLU A 183 2.42 -12.85 -10.41
C GLU A 183 1.89 -13.42 -9.07
N GLY A 184 1.02 -12.68 -8.39
CA GLY A 184 0.48 -13.07 -7.10
C GLY A 184 1.41 -12.72 -5.94
N LYS A 185 2.29 -11.74 -6.09
CA LYS A 185 3.09 -11.18 -5.00
C LYS A 185 2.31 -10.01 -4.36
N PRO A 186 2.11 -10.04 -3.02
CA PRO A 186 1.46 -8.96 -2.31
C PRO A 186 2.46 -7.85 -1.94
N HIS A 187 1.99 -6.61 -2.05
CA HIS A 187 2.75 -5.40 -1.73
C HIS A 187 1.96 -4.56 -0.73
N ILE A 188 2.55 -4.31 0.44
CA ILE A 188 1.99 -3.41 1.46
C ILE A 188 2.27 -1.95 1.05
N ILE A 189 1.26 -1.10 1.08
CA ILE A 189 1.34 0.29 0.63
C ILE A 189 0.78 1.28 1.66
N ASP A 190 1.12 2.56 1.48
CA ASP A 190 0.69 3.72 2.28
C ASP A 190 1.19 3.66 3.74
N PHE A 191 2.45 4.04 3.92
CA PHE A 191 3.11 4.07 5.23
C PHE A 191 2.91 5.39 5.99
N GLY A 192 1.99 6.26 5.55
CA GLY A 192 1.80 7.60 6.11
C GLY A 192 1.41 7.65 7.60
N LYS A 193 0.88 6.56 8.18
CA LYS A 193 0.59 6.42 9.62
C LYS A 193 1.55 5.51 10.38
N SER A 194 2.61 5.08 9.72
CA SER A 194 3.57 4.16 10.30
C SER A 194 4.41 4.84 11.39
N SER A 195 4.90 4.06 12.36
CA SER A 195 5.64 4.60 13.48
C SER A 195 6.58 3.57 14.12
N PHE A 196 7.78 4.03 14.47
CA PHE A 196 8.72 3.30 15.33
C PHE A 196 8.49 3.55 16.82
N LYS A 197 7.66 4.54 17.18
CA LYS A 197 7.37 4.89 18.59
C LYS A 197 6.19 4.10 19.15
N ARG A 198 5.31 3.62 18.27
CA ARG A 198 4.09 2.88 18.66
C ARG A 198 4.42 1.40 18.81
N ARG A 199 3.84 0.75 19.81
CA ARG A 199 3.95 -0.71 19.97
C ARG A 199 3.47 -1.41 18.69
N VAL A 200 4.32 -2.26 18.14
CA VAL A 200 4.02 -3.01 16.92
C VAL A 200 2.91 -4.03 17.11
N SER A 201 2.10 -4.18 16.07
CA SER A 201 0.95 -5.05 16.07
C SER A 201 0.59 -5.58 14.68
N ASN A 202 1.49 -5.52 13.70
CA ASN A 202 1.16 -5.74 12.29
C ASN A 202 0.57 -7.12 12.04
N VAL A 203 1.22 -8.19 12.51
CA VAL A 203 0.72 -9.58 12.37
C VAL A 203 -0.65 -9.74 13.02
N THR A 204 -0.85 -9.12 14.19
CA THR A 204 -2.13 -9.20 14.90
C THR A 204 -3.22 -8.43 14.17
N SER A 205 -2.94 -7.18 13.79
CA SER A 205 -3.85 -6.28 13.09
C SER A 205 -4.30 -6.85 11.75
N ILE A 206 -3.35 -7.36 10.95
CA ILE A 206 -3.69 -7.95 9.66
C ILE A 206 -4.46 -9.25 9.82
N SER A 207 -4.13 -10.07 10.83
CA SER A 207 -4.86 -11.31 11.10
C SER A 207 -6.32 -11.06 11.51
N GLN A 208 -6.59 -9.98 12.26
CA GLN A 208 -7.96 -9.58 12.59
C GLN A 208 -8.76 -9.24 11.33
N PHE A 209 -8.18 -8.48 10.41
CA PHE A 209 -8.79 -8.09 9.15
C PHE A 209 -9.01 -9.29 8.21
N LEU A 210 -8.03 -10.18 8.09
CA LEU A 210 -8.05 -11.29 7.14
C LEU A 210 -8.86 -12.49 7.64
N PHE A 211 -8.90 -12.78 8.94
CA PHE A 211 -9.40 -14.07 9.43
C PHE A 211 -10.51 -14.00 10.47
N ILE A 212 -10.74 -12.84 11.10
CA ILE A 212 -11.60 -12.77 12.28
C ILE A 212 -12.91 -12.01 12.01
N ARG A 213 -12.84 -10.85 11.36
CA ARG A 213 -14.02 -9.99 11.17
C ARG A 213 -14.22 -9.59 9.70
N GLY A 214 -15.47 -9.36 9.32
CA GLY A 214 -15.82 -8.74 8.05
C GLY A 214 -16.05 -9.68 6.86
N LYS A 215 -16.36 -9.07 5.71
CA LYS A 215 -16.69 -9.78 4.45
C LYS A 215 -15.49 -10.55 3.91
N LEU A 216 -14.27 -9.99 4.01
CA LEU A 216 -13.06 -10.61 3.51
C LEU A 216 -12.73 -11.91 4.27
N ALA A 217 -12.80 -11.90 5.60
CA ALA A 217 -12.59 -13.09 6.42
C ALA A 217 -13.55 -14.24 6.06
N ARG A 218 -14.82 -13.93 5.78
CA ARG A 218 -15.79 -14.92 5.29
C ARG A 218 -15.39 -15.50 3.94
N LYS A 219 -14.90 -14.67 3.00
CA LYS A 219 -14.42 -15.13 1.68
C LYS A 219 -13.20 -16.04 1.81
N ILE A 220 -12.22 -15.62 2.60
CA ILE A 220 -11.01 -16.41 2.87
C ILE A 220 -11.39 -17.77 3.48
N LYS A 221 -12.29 -17.79 4.47
CA LYS A 221 -12.78 -19.04 5.08
C LYS A 221 -13.47 -19.97 4.08
N LYS A 222 -14.26 -19.43 3.12
CA LYS A 222 -14.88 -20.23 2.05
C LYS A 222 -13.85 -20.93 1.16
N ILE A 223 -12.67 -20.32 0.95
CA ILE A 223 -11.62 -20.87 0.09
C ILE A 223 -10.68 -21.80 0.88
N LEU A 224 -10.26 -21.40 2.09
CA LEU A 224 -9.30 -22.16 2.90
C LEU A 224 -9.93 -23.33 3.67
N GLY A 225 -11.20 -23.19 4.07
CA GLY A 225 -11.89 -24.10 4.99
C GLY A 225 -12.00 -23.53 6.41
N LYS A 226 -12.42 -24.38 7.36
CA LYS A 226 -12.70 -23.98 8.74
C LYS A 226 -11.39 -23.63 9.49
N ILE A 227 -11.27 -22.36 9.91
CA ILE A 227 -10.24 -21.89 10.84
C ILE A 227 -10.81 -21.91 12.26
N ASN A 228 -10.09 -22.49 13.22
CA ASN A 228 -10.49 -22.46 14.63
C ASN A 228 -10.21 -21.06 15.22
N ARG A 229 -11.24 -20.24 15.29
CA ARG A 229 -11.16 -18.85 15.77
C ARG A 229 -10.61 -18.73 17.20
N LYS A 230 -11.00 -19.64 18.11
CA LYS A 230 -10.52 -19.62 19.51
C LYS A 230 -9.01 -19.84 19.55
N ARG A 231 -8.52 -20.90 18.88
CA ARG A 231 -7.08 -21.19 18.75
C ARG A 231 -6.30 -20.06 18.08
N LEU A 232 -6.88 -19.43 17.05
CA LEU A 232 -6.22 -18.31 16.37
C LEU A 232 -6.06 -17.10 17.31
N ILE A 233 -7.12 -16.74 18.06
CA ILE A 233 -7.05 -15.62 19.01
C ILE A 233 -6.00 -15.89 20.08
N GLU A 234 -5.92 -17.11 20.60
CA GLU A 234 -4.91 -17.51 21.59
C GLU A 234 -3.49 -17.44 21.01
N ALA A 235 -3.26 -17.96 19.81
CA ALA A 235 -1.97 -17.88 19.12
C ALA A 235 -1.53 -16.42 18.89
N LEU A 236 -2.46 -15.54 18.48
CA LEU A 236 -2.18 -14.11 18.30
C LEU A 236 -1.87 -13.41 19.62
N LYS A 237 -2.55 -13.75 20.72
CA LYS A 237 -2.23 -13.22 22.07
C LYS A 237 -0.81 -13.61 22.49
N ASN A 238 -0.44 -14.89 22.32
CA ASN A 238 0.90 -15.38 22.62
C ASN A 238 1.97 -14.67 21.79
N TYR A 239 1.74 -14.52 20.48
CA TYR A 239 2.66 -13.76 19.60
C TYR A 239 2.80 -12.31 20.02
N LYS A 240 1.71 -11.63 20.41
CA LYS A 240 1.77 -10.23 20.87
C LYS A 240 2.59 -10.05 22.16
N GLN A 241 2.70 -11.11 22.97
CA GLN A 241 3.50 -11.12 24.20
C GLN A 241 4.97 -11.48 23.91
N LYS A 242 5.22 -12.57 23.18
CA LYS A 242 6.57 -13.11 22.97
C LYS A 242 7.28 -12.57 21.73
N MET A 243 6.55 -12.42 20.63
CA MET A 243 7.05 -11.94 19.34
C MET A 243 8.28 -12.71 18.84
N ASP A 244 8.32 -14.02 19.11
CA ASP A 244 9.36 -14.95 18.68
C ASP A 244 8.90 -15.80 17.47
N ASP A 245 9.82 -16.61 16.93
CA ASP A 245 9.55 -17.39 15.72
C ASP A 245 8.60 -18.58 15.99
N GLU A 246 8.62 -19.14 17.20
CA GLU A 246 7.70 -20.21 17.61
C GLU A 246 6.25 -19.74 17.67
N SER A 247 6.02 -18.58 18.30
CA SER A 247 4.69 -17.98 18.40
C SER A 247 4.15 -17.57 17.04
N PHE A 248 5.00 -17.11 16.13
CA PHE A 248 4.62 -16.85 14.74
C PHE A 248 4.28 -18.14 13.99
N LYS A 249 5.11 -19.18 14.09
CA LYS A 249 4.86 -20.50 13.50
C LYS A 249 3.53 -21.10 13.98
N LYS A 250 3.18 -20.93 15.26
CA LYS A 250 1.89 -21.37 15.82
C LYS A 250 0.70 -20.69 15.13
N ILE A 251 0.80 -19.41 14.76
CA ILE A 251 -0.24 -18.71 13.98
C ILE A 251 -0.38 -19.36 12.60
N LEU A 252 0.73 -19.56 11.89
CA LEU A 252 0.73 -20.14 10.54
C LEU A 252 0.13 -21.56 10.52
N LEU A 253 0.44 -22.37 11.53
CA LEU A 253 -0.12 -23.71 11.72
C LEU A 253 -1.64 -23.68 11.95
N VAL A 254 -2.13 -22.79 12.82
CA VAL A 254 -3.58 -22.65 13.07
C VAL A 254 -4.32 -22.19 11.81
N LEU A 255 -3.69 -21.36 10.99
CA LEU A 255 -4.24 -20.91 9.70
C LEU A 255 -4.09 -21.95 8.58
N GLY A 256 -3.32 -23.02 8.81
CA GLY A 256 -3.00 -24.04 7.80
C GLY A 256 -2.18 -23.49 6.63
N LEU A 257 -1.36 -22.45 6.87
CA LEU A 257 -0.52 -21.81 5.86
C LEU A 257 0.84 -22.51 5.69
N THR A 258 1.28 -23.24 6.71
CA THR A 258 2.48 -24.09 6.66
C THR A 258 2.09 -25.54 6.96
N LYS A 259 2.91 -26.50 6.51
CA LYS A 259 2.81 -27.89 6.96
C LYS A 259 3.50 -28.02 8.32
N LEU A 260 3.02 -28.94 9.16
CA LEU A 260 3.85 -29.48 10.23
C LEU A 260 4.98 -30.24 9.54
N ASN A 261 6.23 -29.81 9.73
CA ASN A 261 7.34 -30.72 9.51
C ASN A 261 7.24 -31.72 10.67
N HIS A 262 6.81 -32.94 10.35
CA HIS A 262 7.03 -34.10 11.20
C HIS A 262 8.46 -34.57 10.99
#